data_AF-A0A538DT60-F1
#
_entry.id   AF-A0A538DT60-F1
#
_cell.length_a   1.000
_cell.length_b   1.000
_cell.length_c   1.000
_cell.angle_alpha   90.00
_cell.angle_beta   90.00
_cell.angle_gamma   90.00
#
_symmetry.space_group_name_H-M   'P 1'
#
loop_
_entity.id
_entity.type
_entity.pdbx_description
1 polymer ?
#
loop_
_entity_poly.entity_id
_entity_poly.type
_entity_poly.pdbx_seq_one_letter_code
_entity_poly.pdbx_strand_id
1 'polypeptide(L)'
;MKLAVRALWVTLLGVAIADAVRNDRRHGEVFGFVPYEFRVPTIARARAHVWSPASRRILTPTTFGLGWSVNLGRLARLTHLL
;
A
#
# COMPACT_ATOMS: atom_id res chain seq x y z
N MET A 1 14.67 13.66 -14.95
CA MET A 1 14.05 13.20 -13.67
C MET A 1 12.75 12.41 -13.86
N LYS A 2 11.75 12.91 -14.61
CA LYS A 2 10.46 12.22 -14.80
C LYS A 2 10.57 10.79 -15.37
N LEU A 3 11.48 10.58 -16.33
CA LEU A 3 11.72 9.27 -16.93
C LEU A 3 12.25 8.26 -15.92
N ALA A 4 13.19 8.65 -15.06
CA ALA A 4 13.77 7.79 -14.03
C ALA A 4 12.71 7.34 -13.01
N VAL A 5 11.85 8.27 -12.56
CA VAL A 5 10.74 7.94 -11.65
C VAL A 5 9.75 6.97 -12.32
N ARG A 6 9.42 7.18 -13.60
CA ARG A 6 8.55 6.25 -14.35
C ARG A 6 9.19 4.88 -14.49
N ALA A 7 10.46 4.80 -14.85
CA ALA A 7 11.19 3.55 -14.98
C ALA A 7 11.23 2.78 -13.65
N LEU A 8 11.43 3.49 -12.53
CA LEU A 8 11.38 2.90 -11.19
C LEU A 8 9.99 2.31 -10.90
N TRP A 9 8.91 3.08 -11.14
CA TRP A 9 7.55 2.58 -10.94
C TRP A 9 7.21 1.36 -11.81
N VAL A 10 7.59 1.38 -13.09
CA VAL A 10 7.40 0.24 -14.00
C VAL A 10 8.17 -0.97 -13.50
N THR A 11 9.41 -0.78 -13.02
CA THR A 11 10.23 -1.86 -12.47
C THR A 11 9.58 -2.47 -11.23
N LEU A 12 9.13 -1.65 -10.27
CA LEU A 12 8.48 -2.14 -9.06
C LEU A 12 7.18 -2.88 -9.38
N LEU A 13 6.38 -2.37 -10.33
CA LEU A 13 5.16 -3.04 -10.78
C LEU A 13 5.47 -4.37 -11.47
N GLY A 14 6.49 -4.41 -12.34
CA GLY A 14 6.94 -5.63 -12.99
C GLY A 14 7.39 -6.70 -12.00
N VAL A 15 8.17 -6.31 -10.98
CA VAL A 15 8.60 -7.22 -9.91
C VAL A 15 7.41 -7.73 -9.10
N ALA A 16 6.45 -6.86 -8.74
CA ALA A 16 5.25 -7.26 -8.01
C ALA A 16 4.41 -8.29 -8.79
N ILE A 17 4.20 -8.06 -10.10
CA ILE A 17 3.45 -8.98 -10.96
C ILE A 17 4.20 -10.30 -11.12
N ALA A 18 5.51 -10.25 -11.39
CA ALA A 18 6.33 -11.46 -11.53
C ALA A 18 6.31 -12.30 -10.24
N ASP A 19 6.38 -11.64 -9.10
CA ASP A 19 6.31 -12.26 -7.79
C ASP A 19 4.93 -12.89 -7.48
N ALA A 20 3.85 -12.18 -7.83
CA ALA A 20 2.48 -12.68 -7.67
C ALA A 20 2.22 -13.93 -8.53
N VAL A 21 2.67 -13.92 -9.78
CA VAL A 21 2.51 -15.05 -10.71
C VAL A 21 3.40 -16.23 -10.32
N ARG A 22 4.66 -16.00 -9.97
CA ARG A 22 5.60 -17.09 -9.63
C ARG A 22 5.22 -17.83 -8.35
N ASN A 23 4.64 -17.13 -7.38
CA ASN A 23 4.33 -17.69 -6.07
C ASN A 23 2.82 -17.90 -5.83
N ASP A 24 1.99 -17.78 -6.88
CA ASP A 24 0.53 -17.87 -6.82
C ASP A 24 -0.11 -17.09 -5.66
N ARG A 25 0.39 -15.85 -5.45
CA ARG A 25 -0.05 -14.98 -4.35
C ARG A 25 -0.63 -13.69 -4.87
N ARG A 26 -1.60 -13.15 -4.13
CA ARG A 26 -2.29 -11.90 -4.50
C ARG A 26 -1.89 -10.70 -3.65
N HIS A 27 -0.97 -10.87 -2.70
CA HIS A 27 -0.44 -9.78 -1.88
C HIS A 27 0.98 -10.12 -1.42
N GLY A 28 1.75 -9.09 -1.09
CA GLY A 28 3.13 -9.26 -0.64
C GLY A 28 3.87 -7.93 -0.59
N GLU A 29 5.19 -8.00 -0.58
CA GLU A 29 6.06 -6.82 -0.57
C GLU A 29 7.20 -7.00 -1.59
N VAL A 30 7.40 -5.99 -2.43
CA VAL A 30 8.57 -5.89 -3.31
C VAL A 30 9.75 -5.38 -2.48
N PHE A 31 10.87 -6.10 -2.54
CA PHE A 31 12.08 -5.84 -1.76
C PHE A 31 11.86 -5.75 -0.23
N GLY A 32 10.78 -6.35 0.30
CA GLY A 32 10.45 -6.32 1.74
C GLY A 32 10.05 -4.94 2.28
N PHE A 33 9.67 -4.01 1.40
CA PHE A 33 9.27 -2.66 1.81
C PHE A 33 8.03 -2.14 1.06
N VAL A 34 7.95 -2.32 -0.26
CA VAL A 34 6.86 -1.78 -1.08
C VAL A 34 5.69 -2.77 -1.14
N PRO A 35 4.56 -2.52 -0.45
CA PRO A 35 3.45 -3.47 -0.41
C PRO A 35 2.77 -3.57 -1.77
N TYR A 36 2.24 -4.74 -2.12
CA TYR A 36 1.27 -4.86 -3.19
C TYR A 36 0.06 -5.67 -2.74
N GLU A 37 -1.10 -5.36 -3.32
CA GLU A 37 -2.39 -5.96 -3.02
C GLU A 37 -3.22 -6.05 -4.31
N PHE A 38 -3.46 -7.27 -4.78
CA PHE A 38 -4.23 -7.56 -5.99
C PHE A 38 -5.54 -8.29 -5.69
N ARG A 39 -5.91 -8.47 -4.41
CA ARG A 39 -7.25 -8.94 -4.05
C ARG A 39 -8.26 -7.83 -4.30
N VAL A 40 -9.48 -8.21 -4.68
CA VAL A 40 -10.59 -7.27 -4.83
C VAL A 40 -10.77 -6.48 -3.52
N PRO A 41 -10.73 -5.14 -3.57
CA PRO A 41 -10.85 -4.32 -2.37
C PRO A 41 -12.25 -4.44 -1.78
N THR A 42 -12.35 -4.41 -0.45
CA THR A 42 -13.64 -4.30 0.25
C THR A 42 -13.71 -2.97 0.97
N ILE A 43 -14.92 -2.43 1.12
CA ILE A 43 -15.14 -1.17 1.86
C ILE A 43 -14.62 -1.28 3.29
N ALA A 44 -14.84 -2.44 3.93
CA ALA A 44 -14.33 -2.72 5.27
C ALA A 44 -12.80 -2.65 5.34
N ARG A 45 -12.09 -3.26 4.37
CA ARG A 45 -10.62 -3.23 4.33
C ARG A 45 -10.10 -1.81 4.02
N ALA A 46 -10.72 -1.10 3.07
CA ALA A 46 -10.37 0.28 2.75
C ALA A 46 -10.48 1.18 4.00
N ARG A 47 -11.61 1.10 4.72
CA ARG A 47 -11.83 1.84 5.96
C ARG A 47 -10.79 1.49 7.03
N ALA A 48 -10.44 0.22 7.19
CA ALA A 48 -9.43 -0.19 8.17
C ALA A 48 -8.02 0.36 7.86
N HIS A 49 -7.66 0.53 6.59
CA HIS A 49 -6.34 1.06 6.19
C HIS A 49 -6.28 2.59 6.24
N VAL A 50 -7.38 3.26 5.88
CA VAL A 50 -7.45 4.72 5.81
C VAL A 50 -7.86 5.34 7.16
N TRP A 51 -8.65 4.65 7.98
CA TRP A 51 -9.19 5.20 9.23
C TRP A 51 -8.98 4.26 10.42
N SER A 52 -7.74 4.19 10.90
CA SER A 52 -7.37 3.43 12.11
C SER A 52 -6.65 4.33 13.13
N PRO A 53 -7.39 5.16 13.91
CA PRO A 53 -6.80 6.11 14.87
C PRO A 53 -6.00 5.46 16.01
N ALA A 54 -6.30 4.19 16.32
CA ALA A 54 -5.59 3.42 17.34
C ALA A 54 -4.25 2.86 16.85
N SER A 55 -4.07 2.71 15.53
CA SER A 55 -2.81 2.25 14.94
C SER A 55 -1.70 3.28 15.15
N ARG A 56 -0.47 2.81 15.40
CA ARG A 56 0.72 3.69 15.46
C ARG A 56 1.26 4.05 14.08
N ARG A 57 0.81 3.37 13.01
CA ARG A 57 1.31 3.54 11.65
C ARG A 57 0.58 4.66 10.91
N ILE A 58 1.34 5.62 10.36
CA ILE A 58 0.83 6.66 9.46
C ILE A 58 0.69 6.11 8.05
N LEU A 59 1.68 5.34 7.58
CA LEU A 59 1.63 4.63 6.32
C LEU A 59 1.05 3.23 6.53
N THR A 60 0.07 2.87 5.72
CA THR A 60 -0.57 1.56 5.69
C THR A 60 -0.35 0.91 4.32
N PRO A 61 -0.39 -0.42 4.20
CA PRO A 61 -0.41 -1.05 2.88
C PRO A 61 -1.53 -0.47 2.01
N THR A 62 -1.30 -0.37 0.70
CA THR A 62 -2.38 0.05 -0.20
C THR A 62 -3.56 -0.93 -0.14
N THR A 63 -4.77 -0.42 -0.29
CA THR A 63 -5.98 -1.29 -0.34
C THR A 63 -6.03 -2.07 -1.66
N PHE A 64 -5.42 -1.53 -2.72
CA PHE A 64 -5.27 -2.19 -4.01
C PHE A 64 -4.08 -1.59 -4.79
N GLY A 65 -3.42 -2.41 -5.61
CA GLY A 65 -2.27 -2.01 -6.43
C GLY A 65 -0.94 -2.14 -5.69
N LEU A 66 -0.02 -1.20 -5.92
CA LEU A 66 1.35 -1.19 -5.40
C LEU A 66 1.61 0.09 -4.59
N GLY A 67 2.16 -0.05 -3.39
CA GLY A 67 2.61 1.05 -2.53
C GLY A 67 1.85 1.14 -1.21
N TRP A 68 1.78 2.36 -0.69
CA TRP A 68 1.21 2.67 0.62
C TRP A 68 0.00 3.59 0.49
N SER A 69 -0.91 3.47 1.44
CA SER A 69 -1.97 4.43 1.73
C SER A 69 -1.63 5.22 2.99
N VAL A 70 -2.38 6.31 3.22
CA VAL A 70 -2.25 7.12 4.43
C VAL A 70 -3.39 6.77 5.39
N ASN A 71 -3.04 6.51 6.63
CA ASN A 71 -3.99 6.38 7.74
C ASN A 71 -4.38 7.77 8.23
N LEU A 72 -5.42 8.33 7.63
CA LEU A 72 -6.00 9.63 7.98
C LEU A 72 -6.50 9.65 9.43
N GLY A 73 -7.00 8.53 9.95
CA GLY A 73 -7.42 8.43 11.36
C GLY A 73 -6.26 8.65 12.33
N ARG A 74 -5.08 8.10 12.03
CA ARG A 74 -3.86 8.36 12.82
C ARG A 74 -3.37 9.78 12.64
N LEU A 75 -3.41 10.31 11.41
CA LEU A 75 -3.00 11.68 11.13
C LEU A 75 -3.85 12.68 11.94
N ALA A 76 -5.18 12.53 11.92
CA ALA A 76 -6.11 13.37 12.65
C ALA A 76 -5.85 13.36 14.17
N ARG A 77 -5.50 12.19 14.74
CA ARG A 77 -5.12 12.08 16.15
C ARG A 77 -3.79 12.78 16.47
N LEU A 78 -2.81 12.72 15.57
CA LEU A 78 -1.53 13.41 15.74
C LEU A 78 -1.67 14.93 15.68
N THR A 79 -2.68 15.42 14.97
CA THR A 79 -2.99 16.86 14.84
C THR A 79 -4.04 17.33 15.84
N HIS A 80 -4.44 16.52 16.82
CA HIS A 80 -5.47 16.84 17.83
C HIS A 80 -6.84 17.22 17.23
N LEU A 81 -7.17 16.70 16.05
CA LEU A 81 -8.49 16.84 15.43
C LEU A 81 -9.49 15.77 15.93
N LEU A 82 -9.00 14.78 16.67
CA LEU A 82 -9.72 13.66 17.29
C LEU A 82 -9.18 13.39 18.69
#